data_AF-A0A9E1IKZ3-F1
#
_entry.id   AF-A0A9E1IKZ3-F1
#
_cell.length_a   1.000
_cell.length_b   1.000
_cell.length_c   1.000
_cell.angle_alpha   90.00
_cell.angle_beta   90.00
_cell.angle_gamma   90.00
#
_symmetry.space_group_name_H-M   'P 1'
#
loop_
_entity.id
_entity.type
_entity.pdbx_description
1 polymer ?
#
loop_
_entity_poly.entity_id
_entity_poly.type
_entity_poly.pdbx_seq_one_letter_code
_entity_poly.pdbx_strand_id
1 'polypeptide(L)'
;MVNEKRGKRRHHKKAPKPEPREPLVNTNLPGDVALTEEEVAEMQRNLGFFRRYRRVLRLKLNAKESLLVDGSKAPEHRGTCKKLLRKLDRSAIAAALARGPVNDNAKARAEFLGGAAAISADLGILIDYLESLQQVSTRSKTARAFAQAVDRIDFTNISAARLSRLLLVMQSSMNEHEQVQGLFSLLRSPSFLAAFDKCSSSLQPEVKERFVPLRAVWDAISGQSRASSALEKGLRQLLDAPPDVLDAHPMKVRTKLVDAALDVEGDWPTTHRGVHHLLSSIPTDTSHFRNLTHRCALRLVRQGDDGAALTLLNHLLAAHPSAPEAIVLQNQLQRPKLGRIAVKDAAPGPLRPGFCLRRM
;
A
#
# COMPACT_ATOMS: atom_id res chain seq x y z
N MET A 1 -12.13 7.62 68.26
CA MET A 1 -12.95 6.50 67.70
C MET A 1 -13.66 7.07 66.47
N VAL A 2 -13.03 7.08 65.29
CA VAL A 2 -13.00 6.01 64.26
C VAL A 2 -14.41 5.64 63.75
N ASN A 3 -14.82 6.18 62.58
CA ASN A 3 -14.82 5.42 61.32
C ASN A 3 -15.40 6.23 60.14
N GLU A 4 -14.52 6.78 59.29
CA GLU A 4 -14.83 7.14 57.91
C GLU A 4 -14.77 5.87 57.03
N LYS A 5 -15.90 5.44 56.48
CA LYS A 5 -15.92 4.41 55.42
C LYS A 5 -15.83 5.07 54.05
N ARG A 6 -14.60 5.34 53.60
CA ARG A 6 -14.30 5.65 52.19
C ARG A 6 -14.49 4.40 51.32
N GLY A 7 -15.55 4.40 50.52
CA GLY A 7 -15.79 3.39 49.48
C GLY A 7 -14.71 3.42 48.40
N LYS A 8 -13.89 2.37 48.34
CA LYS A 8 -12.92 2.13 47.25
C LYS A 8 -13.67 1.86 45.94
N ARG A 9 -13.72 2.87 45.05
CA ARG A 9 -14.07 2.68 43.63
C ARG A 9 -13.01 1.77 42.99
N ARG A 10 -13.37 0.53 42.70
CA ARG A 10 -12.55 -0.39 41.90
C ARG A 10 -12.49 0.14 40.47
N HIS A 11 -11.30 0.58 40.05
CA HIS A 11 -11.01 0.79 38.63
C HIS A 11 -11.13 -0.55 37.90
N HIS A 12 -12.21 -0.73 37.13
CA HIS A 12 -12.25 -1.79 36.13
C HIS A 12 -11.16 -1.50 35.09
N LYS A 13 -10.10 -2.31 35.08
CA LYS A 13 -9.16 -2.36 33.97
C LYS A 13 -9.96 -2.69 32.71
N LYS A 14 -10.07 -1.70 31.81
CA LYS A 14 -10.76 -1.85 30.53
C LYS A 14 -10.03 -2.94 29.76
N ALA A 15 -10.73 -4.04 29.44
CA ALA A 15 -10.14 -5.12 28.66
C ALA A 15 -9.55 -4.56 27.35
N PRO A 16 -8.37 -5.03 26.91
CA PRO A 16 -7.80 -4.61 25.65
C PRO A 16 -8.81 -4.88 24.52
N LYS A 17 -9.01 -3.89 23.65
CA LYS A 17 -9.92 -4.02 22.50
C LYS A 17 -9.39 -5.13 21.59
N PRO A 18 -10.25 -6.00 21.04
CA PRO A 18 -9.82 -7.04 20.12
C PRO A 18 -9.24 -6.38 18.86
N GLU A 19 -7.96 -6.62 18.62
CA GLU A 19 -7.29 -6.38 17.34
C GLU A 19 -7.28 -7.70 16.56
N PRO A 20 -7.34 -7.67 15.21
CA PRO A 20 -7.18 -8.85 14.40
C PRO A 20 -5.83 -9.51 14.70
N ARG A 21 -5.83 -10.83 14.86
CA ARG A 21 -4.61 -11.63 15.07
C ARG A 21 -4.68 -12.85 14.16
N GLU A 22 -3.52 -13.44 13.88
CA GLU A 22 -3.46 -14.73 13.21
C GLU A 22 -4.12 -15.80 14.11
N PRO A 23 -5.07 -16.59 13.59
CA PRO A 23 -5.62 -17.71 14.33
C PRO A 23 -4.54 -18.79 14.45
N LEU A 24 -4.13 -19.08 15.69
CA LEU A 24 -3.16 -20.14 16.02
C LEU A 24 -3.85 -21.52 16.10
N VAL A 25 -5.16 -21.57 16.34
CA VAL A 25 -5.92 -22.83 16.33
C VAL A 25 -5.87 -23.44 14.93
N ASN A 26 -5.05 -24.48 14.78
CA ASN A 26 -4.87 -25.13 13.49
C ASN A 26 -6.11 -25.96 13.16
N THR A 27 -6.96 -25.42 12.27
CA THR A 27 -8.18 -26.07 11.80
C THR A 27 -7.95 -27.25 10.86
N ASN A 28 -6.71 -27.47 10.40
CA ASN A 28 -6.37 -28.53 9.44
C ASN A 28 -5.94 -29.85 10.11
N LEU A 29 -5.51 -29.83 11.38
CA LEU A 29 -5.15 -31.06 12.10
C LEU A 29 -6.36 -32.00 12.39
N PRO A 30 -6.17 -33.32 12.52
CA PRO A 30 -7.24 -34.22 12.94
C PRO A 30 -7.83 -33.84 14.32
N GLY A 31 -9.13 -34.10 14.56
CA GLY A 31 -9.86 -33.61 15.74
C GLY A 31 -9.55 -34.30 17.07
N ASP A 32 -8.87 -35.43 16.98
CA ASP A 32 -8.33 -36.31 18.01
C ASP A 32 -6.95 -35.83 18.54
N VAL A 33 -6.25 -34.99 17.78
CA VAL A 33 -5.01 -34.34 18.24
C VAL A 33 -5.34 -33.29 19.30
N ALA A 34 -4.69 -33.37 20.47
CA ALA A 34 -4.83 -32.39 21.54
C ALA A 34 -4.47 -30.97 21.08
N LEU A 35 -5.04 -29.96 21.74
CA LEU A 35 -4.66 -28.56 21.53
C LEU A 35 -3.34 -28.29 22.27
N THR A 36 -2.45 -27.50 21.66
CA THR A 36 -1.26 -27.00 22.35
C THR A 36 -1.65 -25.94 23.39
N GLU A 37 -0.76 -25.63 24.33
CA GLU A 37 -1.03 -24.60 25.35
C GLU A 37 -1.38 -23.23 24.73
N GLU A 38 -0.72 -22.87 23.63
CA GLU A 38 -0.99 -21.63 22.89
C GLU A 38 -2.39 -21.65 22.25
N GLU A 39 -2.79 -22.77 21.65
CA GLU A 39 -4.12 -22.94 21.06
C GLU A 39 -5.22 -22.96 22.13
N VAL A 40 -4.95 -23.53 23.31
CA VAL A 40 -5.87 -23.47 24.47
C VAL A 40 -6.05 -22.01 24.90
N ALA A 41 -4.97 -21.25 25.04
CA ALA A 41 -5.02 -19.85 25.43
C ALA A 41 -5.78 -18.99 24.40
N GLU A 42 -5.59 -19.24 23.11
CA GLU A 42 -6.37 -18.58 22.06
C GLU A 42 -7.85 -19.00 22.11
N MET A 43 -8.14 -20.30 22.23
CA MET A 43 -9.50 -20.79 22.30
C MET A 43 -10.25 -20.20 23.48
N GLN A 44 -9.61 -20.02 24.64
CA GLN A 44 -10.20 -19.31 25.78
C GLN A 44 -10.60 -17.87 25.45
N ARG A 45 -9.80 -17.13 24.67
CA ARG A 45 -10.16 -15.79 24.19
C ARG A 45 -11.34 -15.84 23.23
N ASN A 46 -11.33 -16.80 22.29
CA ASN A 46 -12.41 -17.01 21.33
C ASN A 46 -13.73 -17.36 22.05
N LEU A 47 -13.69 -18.20 23.09
CA LEU A 47 -14.84 -18.49 23.96
C LEU A 47 -15.35 -17.24 24.70
N GLY A 48 -14.46 -16.33 25.10
CA GLY A 48 -14.82 -15.03 25.63
C GLY A 48 -15.69 -14.20 24.67
N PHE A 49 -15.38 -14.23 23.37
CA PHE A 49 -16.22 -13.63 22.33
C PHE A 49 -17.60 -14.28 22.24
N PHE A 50 -17.66 -15.62 22.16
CA PHE A 50 -18.94 -16.34 22.11
C PHE A 50 -19.81 -16.07 23.34
N ARG A 51 -19.21 -15.99 24.53
CA ARG A 51 -19.93 -15.66 25.77
C ARG A 51 -20.47 -14.24 25.74
N ARG A 52 -19.63 -13.27 25.38
CA ARG A 52 -20.02 -11.84 25.31
C ARG A 52 -21.17 -11.61 24.33
N TYR A 53 -21.16 -12.30 23.18
CA TYR A 53 -22.14 -12.09 22.12
C TYR A 53 -23.17 -13.22 21.99
N ARG A 54 -23.30 -14.12 22.97
CA ARG A 54 -24.21 -15.29 22.93
C ARG A 54 -25.63 -14.92 22.52
N ARG A 55 -26.20 -13.89 23.15
CA ARG A 55 -27.57 -13.39 22.89
C ARG A 55 -27.72 -12.81 21.48
N VAL A 56 -26.65 -12.20 20.97
CA VAL A 56 -26.63 -11.55 19.66
C VAL A 56 -26.32 -12.55 18.55
N LEU A 57 -25.57 -13.61 18.79
CA LEU A 57 -25.26 -14.63 17.78
C LEU A 57 -26.40 -15.66 17.64
N ARG A 58 -27.05 -16.04 18.75
CA ARG A 58 -28.12 -17.06 18.79
C ARG A 58 -27.73 -18.38 18.10
N LEU A 59 -26.48 -18.80 18.27
CA LEU A 59 -25.99 -20.07 17.71
C LEU A 59 -26.70 -21.25 18.37
N LYS A 60 -27.03 -22.27 17.56
CA LYS A 60 -27.51 -23.56 18.07
C LYS A 60 -26.31 -24.34 18.63
N LEU A 61 -26.17 -24.37 19.95
CA LEU A 61 -25.09 -25.06 20.65
C LEU A 61 -25.58 -26.42 21.16
N ASN A 62 -24.75 -27.45 21.04
CA ASN A 62 -24.99 -28.72 21.74
C ASN A 62 -24.55 -28.61 23.21
N ALA A 63 -24.84 -29.63 24.03
CA ALA A 63 -24.51 -29.61 25.46
C ALA A 63 -23.02 -29.37 25.74
N LYS A 64 -22.13 -30.04 24.99
CA LYS A 64 -20.67 -29.91 25.15
C LYS A 64 -20.18 -28.51 24.78
N GLU A 65 -20.68 -27.94 23.70
CA GLU A 65 -20.36 -26.58 23.25
C GLU A 65 -20.89 -25.52 24.20
N SER A 66 -22.09 -25.72 24.79
CA SER A 66 -22.60 -24.77 25.79
C SER A 66 -21.69 -24.75 27.02
N LEU A 67 -21.28 -25.92 27.53
CA LEU A 67 -20.35 -25.99 28.66
C LEU A 67 -19.02 -25.27 28.39
N LEU A 68 -18.51 -25.33 27.15
CA LEU A 68 -17.32 -24.57 26.75
C LEU A 68 -17.57 -23.05 26.75
N VAL A 69 -18.66 -22.60 26.12
CA VAL A 69 -18.99 -21.17 26.04
C VAL A 69 -19.26 -20.57 27.42
N ASP A 70 -19.96 -21.31 28.27
CA ASP A 70 -20.34 -20.90 29.62
C ASP A 70 -19.11 -20.89 30.56
N GLY A 71 -18.05 -21.65 30.21
CA GLY A 71 -16.77 -21.69 30.93
C GLY A 71 -16.68 -22.79 31.98
N SER A 72 -17.67 -23.69 32.03
CA SER A 72 -17.71 -24.81 32.95
C SER A 72 -16.76 -25.95 32.56
N LYS A 73 -16.26 -25.96 31.32
CA LYS A 73 -15.27 -26.93 30.84
C LYS A 73 -14.15 -26.23 30.04
N ALA A 74 -12.92 -26.71 30.20
CA ALA A 74 -11.76 -26.23 29.44
C ALA A 74 -11.79 -26.73 27.97
N PRO A 75 -11.23 -25.95 27.02
CA PRO A 75 -11.15 -26.34 25.61
C PRO A 75 -10.02 -27.36 25.40
N GLU A 76 -10.24 -28.60 25.80
CA GLU A 76 -9.25 -29.69 25.66
C GLU A 76 -9.40 -30.44 24.33
N HIS A 77 -10.64 -30.57 23.84
CA HIS A 77 -10.94 -31.36 22.66
C HIS A 77 -11.00 -30.50 21.40
N ARG A 78 -9.97 -30.63 20.56
CA ARG A 78 -9.84 -29.92 19.28
C ARG A 78 -11.08 -30.08 18.39
N GLY A 79 -11.59 -31.30 18.21
CA GLY A 79 -12.76 -31.56 17.37
C GLY A 79 -14.01 -30.76 17.78
N THR A 80 -14.24 -30.58 19.09
CA THR A 80 -15.38 -29.80 19.59
C THR A 80 -15.15 -28.30 19.37
N CYS A 81 -13.93 -27.82 19.64
CA CYS A 81 -13.56 -26.42 19.40
C CYS A 81 -13.69 -26.06 17.91
N LYS A 82 -13.23 -26.92 17.00
CA LYS A 82 -13.39 -26.72 15.54
C LYS A 82 -14.85 -26.64 15.11
N LYS A 83 -15.71 -27.54 15.61
CA LYS A 83 -17.15 -27.51 15.32
C LYS A 83 -17.78 -26.21 15.78
N LEU A 84 -17.42 -25.71 16.97
CA LEU A 84 -17.89 -24.44 17.48
C LEU A 84 -17.44 -23.25 16.62
N LEU A 85 -16.14 -23.18 16.28
CA LEU A 85 -15.60 -22.10 15.45
C LEU A 85 -16.26 -22.08 14.06
N ARG A 86 -16.51 -23.25 13.46
CA ARG A 86 -17.23 -23.36 12.18
C ARG A 86 -18.66 -22.84 12.20
N LYS A 87 -19.33 -22.79 13.37
CA LYS A 87 -20.68 -22.21 13.49
C LYS A 87 -20.68 -20.69 13.40
N LEU A 88 -19.51 -20.05 13.54
CA LEU A 88 -19.35 -18.63 13.30
C LEU A 88 -19.08 -18.39 11.80
N ASP A 89 -20.08 -18.64 10.98
CA ASP A 89 -20.01 -18.40 9.54
C ASP A 89 -20.51 -17.00 9.15
N ARG A 90 -20.39 -16.68 7.86
CA ARG A 90 -20.84 -15.40 7.31
C ARG A 90 -22.33 -15.14 7.55
N SER A 91 -23.16 -16.18 7.49
CA SER A 91 -24.61 -16.06 7.67
C SER A 91 -24.96 -15.71 9.12
N ALA A 92 -24.31 -16.36 10.09
CA ALA A 92 -24.49 -16.11 11.51
C ALA A 92 -24.03 -14.70 11.89
N ILE A 93 -22.93 -14.24 11.31
CA ILE A 93 -22.43 -12.87 11.51
C ILE A 93 -23.37 -11.85 10.88
N ALA A 94 -23.80 -12.04 9.63
CA ALA A 94 -24.75 -11.13 8.98
C ALA A 94 -26.06 -11.02 9.78
N ALA A 95 -26.59 -12.15 10.25
CA ALA A 95 -27.79 -12.17 11.11
C ALA A 95 -27.56 -11.47 12.46
N ALA A 96 -26.35 -11.57 13.02
CA ALA A 96 -25.98 -10.87 14.25
C ALA A 96 -25.85 -9.35 14.04
N LEU A 97 -25.29 -8.92 12.90
CA LEU A 97 -25.15 -7.52 12.53
C LEU A 97 -26.50 -6.82 12.31
N ALA A 98 -27.54 -7.55 11.93
CA ALA A 98 -28.90 -7.03 11.76
C ALA A 98 -29.66 -6.85 13.10
N ARG A 99 -29.05 -7.19 14.25
CA ARG A 99 -29.71 -7.12 15.57
C ARG A 99 -29.29 -5.85 16.31
N GLY A 100 -30.27 -5.20 16.95
CA GLY A 100 -30.14 -3.86 17.58
C GLY A 100 -28.84 -3.60 18.37
N PRO A 101 -28.37 -4.48 19.28
CA PRO A 101 -27.18 -4.22 20.08
C PRO A 101 -25.89 -3.96 19.28
N VAL A 102 -25.81 -4.48 18.05
CA VAL A 102 -24.66 -4.36 17.17
C VAL A 102 -24.97 -3.49 15.95
N ASN A 103 -26.24 -3.47 15.50
CA ASN A 103 -26.69 -2.63 14.40
C ASN A 103 -26.69 -1.13 14.76
N ASP A 104 -27.19 -0.79 15.95
CA ASP A 104 -27.56 0.58 16.30
C ASP A 104 -26.36 1.40 16.82
N ASN A 105 -25.19 0.76 17.00
CA ASN A 105 -24.00 1.39 17.55
C ASN A 105 -22.76 0.99 16.76
N ALA A 106 -22.21 1.93 15.99
CA ALA A 106 -21.02 1.71 15.15
C ALA A 106 -19.81 1.19 15.94
N LYS A 107 -19.65 1.60 17.21
CA LYS A 107 -18.55 1.12 18.04
C LYS A 107 -18.79 -0.32 18.50
N ALA A 108 -20.01 -0.68 18.87
CA ALA A 108 -20.38 -2.05 19.19
C ALA A 108 -20.24 -2.95 17.95
N ARG A 109 -20.60 -2.44 16.77
CA ARG A 109 -20.38 -3.08 15.47
C ARG A 109 -18.91 -3.39 15.21
N ALA A 110 -18.04 -2.38 15.33
CA ALA A 110 -16.61 -2.57 15.13
C ALA A 110 -15.98 -3.54 16.16
N GLU A 111 -16.41 -3.48 17.43
CA GLU A 111 -15.94 -4.40 18.47
C GLU A 111 -16.41 -5.85 18.23
N PHE A 112 -17.65 -6.04 17.76
CA PHE A 112 -18.18 -7.34 17.38
C PHE A 112 -17.43 -7.92 16.17
N LEU A 113 -17.31 -7.13 15.10
CA LEU A 113 -16.61 -7.52 13.89
C LEU A 113 -15.12 -7.78 14.13
N GLY A 114 -14.46 -7.05 15.02
CA GLY A 114 -13.07 -7.32 15.39
C GLY A 114 -12.89 -8.66 16.09
N GLY A 115 -13.83 -9.04 16.96
CA GLY A 115 -13.85 -10.37 17.55
C GLY A 115 -14.16 -11.48 16.55
N ALA A 116 -15.09 -11.24 15.62
CA ALA A 116 -15.41 -12.19 14.55
C ALA A 116 -14.24 -12.36 13.57
N ALA A 117 -13.57 -11.27 13.19
CA ALA A 117 -12.37 -11.26 12.35
C ALA A 117 -11.18 -11.94 13.02
N ALA A 118 -11.05 -11.90 14.36
CA ALA A 118 -10.02 -12.66 15.06
C ALA A 118 -10.22 -14.19 14.97
N ILE A 119 -11.47 -14.64 14.79
CA ILE A 119 -11.82 -16.06 14.72
C ILE A 119 -11.88 -16.56 13.27
N SER A 120 -12.46 -15.77 12.37
CA SER A 120 -12.70 -16.14 10.98
C SER A 120 -11.71 -15.47 10.04
N ALA A 121 -11.23 -16.23 9.05
CA ALA A 121 -10.43 -15.73 7.95
C ALA A 121 -11.27 -15.35 6.71
N ASP A 122 -12.61 -15.36 6.80
CA ASP A 122 -13.45 -14.94 5.67
C ASP A 122 -13.19 -13.45 5.34
N LEU A 123 -12.78 -13.23 4.10
CA LEU A 123 -12.47 -11.92 3.56
C LEU A 123 -13.61 -10.90 3.72
N GLY A 124 -14.87 -11.34 3.60
CA GLY A 124 -16.01 -10.44 3.76
C GLY A 124 -16.09 -9.88 5.17
N ILE A 125 -15.90 -10.73 6.19
CA ILE A 125 -15.88 -10.32 7.59
C ILE A 125 -14.73 -9.36 7.86
N LEU A 126 -13.54 -9.64 7.30
CA LEU A 126 -12.37 -8.77 7.44
C LEU A 126 -12.62 -7.39 6.82
N ILE A 127 -13.18 -7.32 5.61
CA ILE A 127 -13.53 -6.05 4.97
C ILE A 127 -14.59 -5.30 5.79
N ASP A 128 -15.67 -5.98 6.19
CA ASP A 128 -16.75 -5.37 6.99
C ASP A 128 -16.21 -4.82 8.32
N TYR A 129 -15.25 -5.52 8.93
CA TYR A 129 -14.55 -5.06 10.13
C TYR A 129 -13.75 -3.79 9.87
N LEU A 130 -12.93 -3.75 8.82
CA LEU A 130 -12.10 -2.60 8.50
C LEU A 130 -12.95 -1.35 8.19
N GLU A 131 -14.01 -1.51 7.39
CA GLU A 131 -14.97 -0.43 7.11
C GLU A 131 -15.66 0.07 8.38
N SER A 132 -16.07 -0.85 9.28
CA SER A 132 -16.67 -0.45 10.56
C SER A 132 -15.65 0.23 11.48
N LEU A 133 -14.38 -0.18 11.42
CA LEU A 133 -13.30 0.40 12.22
C LEU A 133 -12.99 1.84 11.77
N GLN A 134 -13.05 2.12 10.48
CA GLN A 134 -12.87 3.47 9.92
C GLN A 134 -13.84 4.48 10.48
N GLN A 135 -15.09 4.07 10.74
CA GLN A 135 -16.12 4.97 11.24
C GLN A 135 -15.90 5.40 12.70
N VAL A 136 -15.10 4.65 13.47
CA VAL A 136 -15.03 4.81 14.94
C VAL A 136 -13.61 4.91 15.50
N SER A 137 -12.59 4.82 14.65
CA SER A 137 -11.18 4.80 15.05
C SER A 137 -10.35 5.81 14.28
N THR A 138 -9.11 6.01 14.73
CA THR A 138 -8.13 6.84 14.04
C THR A 138 -7.60 6.15 12.80
N ARG A 139 -7.16 6.93 11.81
CA ARG A 139 -6.51 6.45 10.58
C ARG A 139 -5.38 5.45 10.86
N SER A 140 -4.44 5.83 11.74
CA SER A 140 -3.32 4.97 12.14
C SER A 140 -3.77 3.61 12.68
N LYS A 141 -4.84 3.57 13.48
CA LYS A 141 -5.35 2.30 14.01
C LYS A 141 -5.95 1.44 12.90
N THR A 142 -6.68 2.05 11.97
CA THR A 142 -7.23 1.33 10.81
C THR A 142 -6.14 0.83 9.88
N ALA A 143 -5.12 1.64 9.59
CA ALA A 143 -3.98 1.24 8.76
C ALA A 143 -3.25 0.03 9.34
N ARG A 144 -3.03 0.01 10.67
CA ARG A 144 -2.46 -1.16 11.37
C ARG A 144 -3.35 -2.40 11.25
N ALA A 145 -4.66 -2.25 11.46
CA ALA A 145 -5.60 -3.34 11.32
C ALA A 145 -5.70 -3.86 9.87
N PHE A 146 -5.55 -2.96 8.89
CA PHE A 146 -5.50 -3.30 7.47
C PHE A 146 -4.29 -4.17 7.16
N ALA A 147 -3.09 -3.79 7.61
CA ALA A 147 -1.88 -4.59 7.43
C ALA A 147 -2.06 -6.01 7.99
N GLN A 148 -2.56 -6.13 9.23
CA GLN A 148 -2.85 -7.43 9.86
C GLN A 148 -3.92 -8.25 9.13
N ALA A 149 -4.91 -7.59 8.53
CA ALA A 149 -5.96 -8.27 7.79
C ALA A 149 -5.44 -8.80 6.46
N VAL A 150 -4.66 -7.99 5.73
CA VAL A 150 -4.09 -8.33 4.42
C VAL A 150 -3.25 -9.60 4.46
N ASP A 151 -2.42 -9.78 5.49
CA ASP A 151 -1.57 -10.96 5.64
C ASP A 151 -2.38 -12.28 5.74
N ARG A 152 -3.68 -12.17 6.07
CA ARG A 152 -4.59 -13.31 6.23
C ARG A 152 -5.49 -13.55 5.02
N ILE A 153 -5.46 -12.67 4.02
CA ILE A 153 -6.34 -12.76 2.85
C ILE A 153 -5.76 -13.70 1.82
N ASP A 154 -6.53 -14.71 1.45
CA ASP A 154 -6.30 -15.45 0.21
C ASP A 154 -6.92 -14.68 -0.97
N PHE A 155 -6.06 -14.14 -1.83
CA PHE A 155 -6.46 -13.35 -3.00
C PHE A 155 -6.85 -14.22 -4.22
N THR A 156 -6.63 -15.54 -4.21
CA THR A 156 -6.84 -16.41 -5.37
C THR A 156 -8.25 -16.32 -5.98
N ASN A 157 -9.27 -16.15 -5.13
CA ASN A 157 -10.68 -16.18 -5.52
C ASN A 157 -11.44 -14.89 -5.15
N ILE A 158 -10.74 -13.75 -5.05
CA ILE A 158 -11.38 -12.47 -4.77
C ILE A 158 -12.19 -11.96 -5.98
N SER A 159 -13.36 -11.39 -5.73
CA SER A 159 -14.14 -10.70 -6.76
C SER A 159 -13.73 -9.23 -6.88
N ALA A 160 -13.93 -8.62 -8.06
CA ALA A 160 -13.61 -7.21 -8.28
C ALA A 160 -14.31 -6.26 -7.29
N ALA A 161 -15.54 -6.59 -6.87
CA ALA A 161 -16.27 -5.83 -5.85
C ALA A 161 -15.58 -5.88 -4.48
N ARG A 162 -15.10 -7.05 -4.05
CA ARG A 162 -14.38 -7.20 -2.76
C ARG A 162 -13.01 -6.54 -2.82
N LEU A 163 -12.29 -6.69 -3.93
CA LEU A 163 -11.01 -6.02 -4.12
C LEU A 163 -11.17 -4.49 -4.11
N SER A 164 -12.21 -3.97 -4.77
CA SER A 164 -12.51 -2.52 -4.75
C SER A 164 -12.77 -2.02 -3.33
N ARG A 165 -13.59 -2.73 -2.54
CA ARG A 165 -13.85 -2.36 -1.13
C ARG A 165 -12.57 -2.36 -0.30
N LEU A 166 -11.72 -3.37 -0.46
CA LEU A 166 -10.44 -3.45 0.24
C LEU A 166 -9.53 -2.25 -0.11
N LEU A 167 -9.42 -1.91 -1.40
CA LEU A 167 -8.61 -0.78 -1.85
C LEU A 167 -9.18 0.58 -1.45
N LEU A 168 -10.51 0.72 -1.37
CA LEU A 168 -11.15 1.91 -0.81
C LEU A 168 -10.85 2.07 0.68
N VAL A 169 -10.84 0.97 1.44
CA VAL A 169 -10.43 1.00 2.84
C VAL A 169 -8.98 1.49 2.96
N MET A 170 -8.11 1.02 2.09
CA MET A 170 -6.72 1.46 2.04
C MET A 170 -6.62 2.97 1.72
N GLN A 171 -7.31 3.43 0.68
CA GLN A 171 -7.34 4.83 0.26
C GLN A 171 -7.86 5.78 1.34
N SER A 172 -8.82 5.36 2.15
CA SER A 172 -9.41 6.20 3.20
C SER A 172 -8.68 6.14 4.54
N SER A 173 -7.93 5.06 4.80
CA SER A 173 -7.22 4.88 6.07
C SER A 173 -5.76 5.34 6.05
N MET A 174 -5.17 5.46 4.88
CA MET A 174 -3.76 5.79 4.69
C MET A 174 -3.61 7.12 3.95
N ASN A 175 -2.52 7.85 4.23
CA ASN A 175 -2.15 9.00 3.43
C ASN A 175 -1.63 8.58 2.03
N GLU A 176 -1.38 9.54 1.15
CA GLU A 176 -1.03 9.24 -0.24
C GLU A 176 0.22 8.37 -0.41
N HIS A 177 1.27 8.59 0.38
CA HIS A 177 2.51 7.83 0.26
C HIS A 177 2.41 6.45 0.93
N GLU A 178 1.72 6.35 2.07
CA GLU A 178 1.41 5.08 2.72
C GLU A 178 0.60 4.18 1.77
N GLN A 179 -0.31 4.75 0.98
CA GLN A 179 -1.04 4.01 -0.05
C GLN A 179 -0.09 3.43 -1.12
N VAL A 180 0.88 4.21 -1.61
CA VAL A 180 1.84 3.70 -2.60
C VAL A 180 2.66 2.55 -2.01
N GLN A 181 3.19 2.73 -0.80
CA GLN A 181 3.98 1.71 -0.12
C GLN A 181 3.15 0.44 0.16
N GLY A 182 1.93 0.60 0.67
CA GLY A 182 1.02 -0.50 0.92
C GLY A 182 0.65 -1.26 -0.36
N LEU A 183 0.40 -0.55 -1.47
CA LEU A 183 0.07 -1.19 -2.75
C LEU A 183 1.27 -1.94 -3.29
N PHE A 184 2.46 -1.34 -3.26
CA PHE A 184 3.67 -2.00 -3.77
C PHE A 184 4.04 -3.21 -2.92
N SER A 185 3.72 -3.18 -1.62
CA SER A 185 3.89 -4.34 -0.74
C SER A 185 2.90 -5.45 -1.11
N LEU A 186 1.65 -5.11 -1.41
CA LEU A 186 0.64 -6.04 -1.93
C LEU A 186 1.02 -6.64 -3.29
N LEU A 187 1.51 -5.82 -4.23
CA LEU A 187 1.88 -6.25 -5.59
C LEU A 187 3.08 -7.22 -5.62
N ARG A 188 3.86 -7.30 -4.53
CA ARG A 188 4.89 -8.35 -4.37
C ARG A 188 4.29 -9.73 -4.19
N SER A 189 3.04 -9.83 -3.71
CA SER A 189 2.34 -11.09 -3.58
C SER A 189 1.81 -11.54 -4.96
N PRO A 190 2.22 -12.71 -5.47
CA PRO A 190 1.74 -13.19 -6.77
C PRO A 190 0.23 -13.37 -6.84
N SER A 191 -0.41 -13.77 -5.72
CA SER A 191 -1.85 -13.97 -5.65
C SER A 191 -2.61 -12.64 -5.72
N PHE A 192 -2.11 -11.60 -5.06
CA PHE A 192 -2.68 -10.26 -5.14
C PHE A 192 -2.48 -9.66 -6.53
N LEU A 193 -1.26 -9.78 -7.10
CA LEU A 193 -0.95 -9.28 -8.43
C LEU A 193 -1.90 -9.87 -9.49
N ALA A 194 -2.05 -11.20 -9.49
CA ALA A 194 -2.96 -11.89 -10.40
C ALA A 194 -4.43 -11.46 -10.20
N ALA A 195 -4.86 -11.28 -8.93
CA ALA A 195 -6.20 -10.80 -8.62
C ALA A 195 -6.45 -9.37 -9.09
N PHE A 196 -5.47 -8.48 -8.89
CA PHE A 196 -5.52 -7.09 -9.32
C PHE A 196 -5.63 -7.01 -10.85
N ASP A 197 -4.76 -7.70 -11.56
CA ASP A 197 -4.74 -7.69 -13.03
C ASP A 197 -6.05 -8.24 -13.61
N LYS A 198 -6.55 -9.36 -13.05
CA LYS A 198 -7.85 -9.95 -13.42
C LYS A 198 -9.03 -9.00 -13.18
N CYS A 199 -9.01 -8.23 -12.08
CA CYS A 199 -10.13 -7.40 -11.67
C CYS A 199 -10.06 -5.96 -12.18
N SER A 200 -8.89 -5.52 -12.67
CA SER A 200 -8.57 -4.12 -12.99
C SER A 200 -9.64 -3.39 -13.81
N SER A 201 -10.17 -4.05 -14.86
CA SER A 201 -11.21 -3.50 -15.74
C SER A 201 -12.59 -3.38 -15.09
N SER A 202 -12.84 -4.09 -14.00
CA SER A 202 -14.12 -4.13 -13.26
C SER A 202 -14.06 -3.42 -11.90
N LEU A 203 -12.92 -2.84 -11.53
CA LEU A 203 -12.80 -2.04 -10.30
C LEU A 203 -13.70 -0.79 -10.34
N GLN A 204 -14.07 -0.29 -9.17
CA GLN A 204 -14.80 0.98 -9.05
C GLN A 204 -13.96 2.15 -9.60
N PRO A 205 -14.58 3.20 -10.19
CA PRO A 205 -13.85 4.29 -10.85
C PRO A 205 -12.80 4.96 -9.97
N GLU A 206 -13.14 5.31 -8.74
CA GLU A 206 -12.26 5.94 -7.75
C GLU A 206 -11.01 5.09 -7.48
N VAL A 207 -11.18 3.77 -7.37
CA VAL A 207 -10.09 2.81 -7.16
C VAL A 207 -9.24 2.69 -8.42
N LYS A 208 -9.85 2.67 -9.61
CA LYS A 208 -9.11 2.61 -10.88
C LYS A 208 -8.21 3.82 -11.05
N GLU A 209 -8.76 5.01 -10.86
CA GLU A 209 -8.04 6.27 -11.01
C GLU A 209 -6.84 6.36 -10.07
N ARG A 210 -6.95 5.81 -8.86
CA ARG A 210 -5.85 5.81 -7.89
C ARG A 210 -4.83 4.69 -8.13
N PHE A 211 -5.26 3.44 -8.29
CA PHE A 211 -4.34 2.29 -8.17
C PHE A 211 -3.86 1.72 -9.51
N VAL A 212 -4.61 1.86 -10.61
CA VAL A 212 -4.17 1.38 -11.94
C VAL A 212 -2.91 2.12 -12.43
N PRO A 213 -2.79 3.46 -12.25
CA PRO A 213 -1.56 4.16 -12.59
C PRO A 213 -0.34 3.63 -11.81
N LEU A 214 -0.49 3.37 -10.51
CA LEU A 214 0.58 2.83 -9.67
C LEU A 214 0.99 1.42 -10.07
N ARG A 215 0.04 0.59 -10.54
CA ARG A 215 0.32 -0.72 -11.13
C ARG A 215 1.16 -0.62 -12.41
N ALA A 216 0.94 0.40 -13.25
CA ALA A 216 1.76 0.64 -14.44
C ALA A 216 3.20 1.03 -14.08
N VAL A 217 3.39 1.80 -12.99
CA VAL A 217 4.73 2.07 -12.43
C VAL A 217 5.39 0.78 -11.97
N TRP A 218 4.64 -0.10 -11.30
CA TRP A 218 5.13 -1.42 -10.88
C TRP A 218 5.65 -2.26 -12.07
N ASP A 219 4.95 -2.27 -13.20
CA ASP A 219 5.44 -2.93 -14.42
C ASP A 219 6.75 -2.30 -14.93
N ALA A 220 6.83 -0.97 -14.91
CA ALA A 220 8.00 -0.26 -15.41
C ALA A 220 9.25 -0.58 -14.57
N ILE A 221 9.13 -0.52 -13.24
CA ILE A 221 10.23 -0.90 -12.34
C ILE A 221 10.52 -2.41 -12.38
N SER A 222 9.58 -3.23 -12.83
CA SER A 222 9.79 -4.67 -13.04
C SER A 222 10.38 -4.98 -14.42
N GLY A 223 10.49 -3.99 -15.32
CA GLY A 223 11.05 -4.15 -16.66
C GLY A 223 10.05 -4.67 -17.71
N GLN A 224 8.75 -4.57 -17.45
CA GLN A 224 7.69 -5.14 -18.30
C GLN A 224 6.83 -4.09 -19.01
N SER A 225 7.10 -2.79 -18.80
CA SER A 225 6.20 -1.72 -19.24
C SER A 225 6.61 -1.04 -20.54
N ARG A 226 5.61 -0.51 -21.24
CA ARG A 226 5.75 0.47 -22.34
C ARG A 226 5.17 1.80 -21.89
N ALA A 227 5.63 2.89 -22.48
CA ALA A 227 5.08 4.22 -22.22
C ALA A 227 3.55 4.22 -22.41
N SER A 228 2.83 4.71 -21.39
CA SER A 228 1.37 4.80 -21.38
C SER A 228 0.92 5.97 -20.52
N SER A 229 -0.29 6.48 -20.77
CA SER A 229 -0.86 7.56 -19.94
C SER A 229 -1.10 7.13 -18.49
N ALA A 230 -1.30 5.83 -18.24
CA ALA A 230 -1.38 5.27 -16.90
C ALA A 230 -0.01 5.34 -16.19
N LEU A 231 1.08 5.01 -16.89
CA LEU A 231 2.42 5.13 -16.35
C LEU A 231 2.76 6.58 -15.99
N GLU A 232 2.44 7.54 -16.86
CA GLU A 232 2.64 8.96 -16.57
C GLU A 232 1.91 9.38 -15.28
N LYS A 233 0.62 9.08 -15.18
CA LYS A 233 -0.18 9.42 -13.99
C LYS A 233 0.39 8.77 -12.72
N GLY A 234 0.83 7.53 -12.81
CA GLY A 234 1.35 6.78 -11.66
C GLY A 234 2.70 7.31 -11.20
N LEU A 235 3.58 7.66 -12.15
CA LEU A 235 4.83 8.33 -11.82
C LEU A 235 4.56 9.66 -11.12
N ARG A 236 3.49 10.40 -11.49
CA ARG A 236 3.13 11.70 -10.85
C ARG A 236 2.83 11.49 -9.38
N GLN A 237 1.93 10.55 -9.12
CA GLN A 237 1.53 10.19 -7.77
C GLN A 237 2.72 9.74 -6.91
N LEU A 238 3.68 9.00 -7.48
CA LEU A 238 4.83 8.49 -6.73
C LEU A 238 5.90 9.57 -6.51
N LEU A 239 6.26 10.32 -7.54
CA LEU A 239 7.37 11.27 -7.50
C LEU A 239 7.02 12.57 -6.74
N ASP A 240 5.74 12.85 -6.52
CA ASP A 240 5.26 13.93 -5.65
C ASP A 240 5.46 13.63 -4.15
N ALA A 241 5.93 12.43 -3.80
CA ALA A 241 6.22 12.07 -2.42
C ALA A 241 7.37 12.92 -1.82
N PRO A 242 7.38 13.10 -0.48
CA PRO A 242 8.49 13.75 0.22
C PRO A 242 9.85 13.08 -0.04
N PRO A 243 10.96 13.84 -0.04
CA PRO A 243 12.31 13.33 -0.28
C PRO A 243 12.70 12.11 0.56
N ASP A 244 12.35 12.11 1.85
CA ASP A 244 12.60 11.02 2.79
C ASP A 244 11.87 9.72 2.41
N VAL A 245 10.66 9.81 1.86
CA VAL A 245 9.90 8.67 1.34
C VAL A 245 10.56 8.13 0.07
N LEU A 246 10.98 9.03 -0.83
CA LEU A 246 11.69 8.65 -2.05
C LEU A 246 13.02 7.95 -1.74
N ASP A 247 13.74 8.42 -0.73
CA ASP A 247 15.01 7.84 -0.29
C ASP A 247 14.88 6.50 0.43
N ALA A 248 13.72 6.21 1.02
CA ALA A 248 13.44 4.92 1.64
C ALA A 248 13.38 3.78 0.60
N HIS A 249 13.19 4.08 -0.69
CA HIS A 249 13.22 3.05 -1.73
C HIS A 249 14.65 2.54 -2.00
N PRO A 250 14.83 1.23 -2.26
CA PRO A 250 16.13 0.69 -2.64
C PRO A 250 16.71 1.39 -3.87
N MET A 251 18.03 1.55 -3.92
CA MET A 251 18.73 2.23 -5.03
C MET A 251 18.27 1.74 -6.41
N LYS A 252 18.15 0.42 -6.60
CA LYS A 252 17.67 -0.18 -7.86
C LYS A 252 16.29 0.32 -8.27
N VAL A 253 15.38 0.54 -7.32
CA VAL A 253 14.03 1.06 -7.58
C VAL A 253 14.12 2.54 -7.94
N ARG A 254 14.88 3.33 -7.18
CA ARG A 254 15.09 4.77 -7.44
C ARG A 254 15.65 5.01 -8.85
N THR A 255 16.66 4.25 -9.27
CA THR A 255 17.23 4.32 -10.62
C THR A 255 16.20 4.00 -11.69
N LYS A 256 15.39 2.94 -11.51
CA LYS A 256 14.35 2.56 -12.47
C LYS A 256 13.18 3.55 -12.52
N LEU A 257 12.87 4.23 -11.42
CA LEU A 257 11.87 5.30 -11.42
C LEU A 257 12.33 6.51 -12.24
N VAL A 258 13.60 6.91 -12.12
CA VAL A 258 14.18 7.96 -12.96
C VAL A 258 14.17 7.54 -14.43
N ASP A 259 14.60 6.31 -14.72
CA ASP A 259 14.60 5.76 -16.08
C ASP A 259 13.20 5.78 -16.71
N ALA A 260 12.21 5.23 -16.00
CA ALA A 260 10.81 5.23 -16.44
C ALA A 260 10.24 6.65 -16.63
N ALA A 261 10.59 7.60 -15.76
CA ALA A 261 10.16 8.99 -15.89
C ALA A 261 10.77 9.68 -17.13
N LEU A 262 11.99 9.32 -17.50
CA LEU A 262 12.64 9.85 -18.70
C LEU A 262 12.08 9.25 -20.00
N ASP A 263 11.48 8.05 -19.95
CA ASP A 263 10.87 7.36 -21.10
C ASP A 263 9.45 7.81 -21.43
N VAL A 264 8.72 8.41 -20.50
CA VAL A 264 7.35 8.87 -20.77
C VAL A 264 7.36 10.12 -21.64
N GLU A 265 6.78 10.02 -22.83
CA GLU A 265 6.54 11.16 -23.73
C GLU A 265 5.34 11.97 -23.24
N GLY A 266 5.54 13.23 -22.87
CA GLY A 266 4.46 14.10 -22.37
C GLY A 266 4.97 15.38 -21.71
N ASP A 267 4.02 16.27 -21.37
CA ASP A 267 4.20 17.55 -20.64
C ASP A 267 4.47 17.29 -19.14
N TRP A 268 5.30 16.28 -18.89
CA TRP A 268 5.87 15.96 -17.62
C TRP A 268 6.88 17.07 -17.27
N PRO A 269 6.76 17.75 -16.12
CA PRO A 269 7.74 18.74 -15.74
C PRO A 269 9.10 18.04 -15.64
N THR A 270 10.07 18.33 -16.51
CA THR A 270 11.42 17.76 -16.31
C THR A 270 12.08 18.28 -15.05
N THR A 271 11.58 19.39 -14.53
CA THR A 271 11.86 19.97 -13.21
C THR A 271 11.09 19.28 -12.08
N HIS A 272 10.49 18.10 -12.32
CA HIS A 272 9.84 17.34 -11.28
C HIS A 272 10.84 17.12 -10.15
N ARG A 273 10.59 17.78 -9.02
CA ARG A 273 11.48 17.80 -7.86
C ARG A 273 11.91 16.40 -7.46
N GLY A 274 10.98 15.44 -7.48
CA GLY A 274 11.24 14.02 -7.25
C GLY A 274 12.28 13.39 -8.19
N VAL A 275 12.27 13.69 -9.50
CA VAL A 275 13.26 13.13 -10.45
C VAL A 275 14.65 13.68 -10.16
N HIS A 276 14.78 14.99 -9.93
CA HIS A 276 16.06 15.60 -9.56
C HIS A 276 16.58 15.07 -8.22
N HIS A 277 15.70 14.94 -7.22
CA HIS A 277 16.04 14.35 -5.93
C HIS A 277 16.56 12.92 -6.09
N LEU A 278 15.82 12.07 -6.80
CA LEU A 278 16.23 10.69 -7.06
C LEU A 278 17.54 10.62 -7.86
N LEU A 279 17.72 11.46 -8.89
CA LEU A 279 18.96 11.51 -9.67
C LEU A 279 20.17 11.87 -8.80
N SER A 280 20.01 12.84 -7.89
CA SER A 280 21.07 13.25 -6.95
C SER A 280 21.43 12.17 -5.93
N SER A 281 20.53 11.21 -5.71
CA SER A 281 20.78 10.08 -4.81
C SER A 281 21.58 8.93 -5.44
N ILE A 282 21.76 8.93 -6.76
CA ILE A 282 22.48 7.88 -7.50
C ILE A 282 23.99 8.14 -7.42
N PRO A 283 24.84 7.13 -7.15
CA PRO A 283 26.29 7.30 -7.08
C PRO A 283 26.87 7.85 -8.39
N THR A 284 27.59 8.96 -8.27
CA THR A 284 28.05 9.77 -9.40
C THR A 284 29.10 9.09 -10.27
N ASP A 285 29.84 8.13 -9.71
CA ASP A 285 30.90 7.35 -10.38
C ASP A 285 30.34 6.29 -11.35
N THR A 286 29.03 6.06 -11.36
CA THR A 286 28.42 4.99 -12.16
C THR A 286 28.11 5.40 -13.60
N SER A 287 28.16 4.43 -14.51
CA SER A 287 27.70 4.60 -15.90
C SER A 287 26.21 4.93 -15.99
N HIS A 288 25.41 4.42 -15.05
CA HIS A 288 23.97 4.69 -14.99
C HIS A 288 23.69 6.15 -14.65
N PHE A 289 24.40 6.73 -13.66
CA PHE A 289 24.33 8.16 -13.38
C PHE A 289 24.67 8.98 -14.62
N ARG A 290 25.78 8.63 -15.30
CA ARG A 290 26.20 9.33 -16.52
C ARG A 290 25.10 9.35 -17.59
N ASN A 291 24.53 8.19 -17.88
CA ASN A 291 23.50 8.04 -18.91
C ASN A 291 22.19 8.76 -18.53
N LEU A 292 21.71 8.60 -17.29
CA LEU A 292 20.46 9.21 -16.84
C LEU A 292 20.57 10.74 -16.76
N THR A 293 21.69 11.27 -16.25
CA THR A 293 21.92 12.72 -16.18
C THR A 293 22.00 13.34 -17.57
N HIS A 294 22.69 12.69 -18.53
CA HIS A 294 22.74 13.15 -19.91
C HIS A 294 21.34 13.16 -20.57
N ARG A 295 20.55 12.09 -20.39
CA ARG A 295 19.16 12.03 -20.89
C ARG A 295 18.26 13.08 -20.25
N CYS A 296 18.42 13.35 -18.96
CA CYS A 296 17.70 14.41 -18.26
C CYS A 296 18.05 15.79 -18.83
N ALA A 297 19.35 16.08 -19.05
CA ALA A 297 19.80 17.31 -19.69
C ALA A 297 19.21 17.48 -21.09
N LEU A 298 19.26 16.44 -21.93
CA LEU A 298 18.64 16.47 -23.27
C LEU A 298 17.14 16.79 -23.21
N ARG A 299 16.44 16.25 -22.21
CA ARG A 299 15.01 16.49 -22.04
C ARG A 299 14.72 17.93 -21.60
N LEU A 300 15.51 18.50 -20.68
CA LEU A 300 15.42 19.92 -20.28
C LEU A 300 15.64 20.85 -21.48
N VAL A 301 16.62 20.54 -22.33
CA VAL A 301 16.89 21.27 -23.58
C VAL A 301 15.69 21.22 -24.53
N ARG A 302 15.05 20.05 -24.69
CA ARG A 302 13.81 19.92 -25.51
C ARG A 302 12.66 20.77 -24.96
N GLN A 303 12.60 20.96 -23.64
CA GLN A 303 11.61 21.81 -22.99
C GLN A 303 11.98 23.30 -23.01
N GLY A 304 13.25 23.64 -23.30
CA GLY A 304 13.75 25.00 -23.40
C GLY A 304 14.37 25.55 -22.12
N ASP A 305 14.65 24.70 -21.13
CA ASP A 305 15.34 25.08 -19.89
C ASP A 305 16.86 24.81 -20.02
N ASP A 306 17.50 25.64 -20.84
CA ASP A 306 18.94 25.52 -21.12
C ASP A 306 19.80 25.76 -19.87
N GLY A 307 19.31 26.58 -18.92
CA GLY A 307 19.99 26.90 -17.68
C GLY A 307 20.10 25.68 -16.76
N ALA A 308 18.96 25.03 -16.48
CA ALA A 308 18.96 23.80 -15.69
C ALA A 308 19.73 22.67 -16.38
N ALA A 309 19.64 22.56 -17.71
CA ALA A 309 20.41 21.61 -18.49
C ALA A 309 21.93 21.83 -18.32
N LEU A 310 22.40 23.07 -18.40
CA LEU A 310 23.81 23.42 -18.18
C LEU A 310 24.27 23.08 -16.76
N THR A 311 23.46 23.33 -15.74
CA THR A 311 23.79 22.95 -14.36
C THR A 311 23.99 21.44 -14.22
N LEU A 312 23.09 20.63 -14.79
CA LEU A 312 23.23 19.17 -14.78
C LEU A 312 24.46 18.70 -15.57
N LEU A 313 24.74 19.31 -16.72
CA LEU A 313 25.91 18.96 -17.54
C LEU A 313 27.23 19.31 -16.84
N ASN A 314 27.29 20.46 -16.15
CA ASN A 314 28.46 20.84 -15.35
C ASN A 314 28.70 19.81 -14.23
N HIS A 315 27.64 19.38 -13.55
CA HIS A 315 27.74 18.36 -12.51
C HIS A 315 28.16 17.00 -13.08
N LEU A 316 27.61 16.63 -14.24
CA LEU A 316 27.99 15.42 -14.97
C LEU A 316 29.48 15.43 -15.36
N LEU A 317 29.98 16.53 -15.91
CA LEU A 317 31.37 16.66 -16.36
C LEU A 317 32.36 16.77 -15.20
N ALA A 318 31.93 17.27 -14.03
CA ALA A 318 32.73 17.20 -12.82
C ALA A 318 32.97 15.74 -12.37
N ALA A 319 31.97 14.87 -12.52
CA ALA A 319 32.08 13.45 -12.17
C ALA A 319 32.67 12.58 -13.30
N HIS A 320 32.39 12.92 -14.57
CA HIS A 320 32.82 12.21 -15.76
C HIS A 320 33.43 13.19 -16.79
N PRO A 321 34.67 13.66 -16.59
CA PRO A 321 35.29 14.69 -17.44
C PRO A 321 35.39 14.31 -18.92
N SER A 322 35.53 13.01 -19.20
CA SER A 322 35.70 12.48 -20.55
C SER A 322 34.39 12.04 -21.22
N ALA A 323 33.22 12.48 -20.74
CA ALA A 323 31.93 12.11 -21.35
C ALA A 323 31.68 12.91 -22.65
N PRO A 324 31.90 12.32 -23.85
CA PRO A 324 31.96 13.09 -25.09
C PRO A 324 30.61 13.74 -25.43
N GLU A 325 29.51 13.02 -25.19
CA GLU A 325 28.15 13.50 -25.46
C GLU A 325 27.80 14.74 -24.62
N ALA A 326 28.20 14.73 -23.34
CA ALA A 326 27.97 15.85 -22.42
C ALA A 326 28.79 17.09 -22.78
N ILE A 327 30.06 16.91 -23.19
CA ILE A 327 30.93 18.00 -23.69
C ILE A 327 30.31 18.64 -24.94
N VAL A 328 29.88 17.81 -25.90
CA VAL A 328 29.26 18.29 -27.14
C VAL A 328 28.00 19.10 -26.83
N LEU A 329 27.12 18.59 -25.96
CA LEU A 329 25.89 19.28 -25.61
C LEU A 329 26.15 20.57 -24.83
N GLN A 330 27.06 20.58 -23.86
CA GLN A 330 27.42 21.78 -23.09
C GLN A 330 27.97 22.88 -24.00
N ASN A 331 28.90 22.53 -24.89
CA ASN A 331 29.48 23.46 -25.87
C ASN A 331 28.41 24.04 -26.80
N GLN A 332 27.43 23.23 -27.20
CA GLN A 332 26.30 23.71 -28.03
C GLN A 332 25.41 24.69 -27.27
N LEU A 333 25.15 24.45 -25.98
CA LEU A 333 24.30 25.31 -25.16
C LEU A 333 24.95 26.64 -24.78
N GLN A 334 26.29 26.69 -24.71
CA GLN A 334 27.06 27.91 -24.41
C GLN A 334 27.33 28.81 -25.63
N ARG A 335 27.08 28.31 -26.85
CA ARG A 335 27.29 29.10 -28.07
C ARG A 335 26.33 30.29 -28.16
N PRO A 336 26.72 31.36 -28.90
CA PRO A 336 25.81 32.44 -29.23
C PRO A 336 24.55 31.90 -29.91
N LYS A 337 23.37 32.36 -29.50
CA LYS A 337 22.08 31.87 -30.01
C LYS A 337 21.36 32.97 -30.77
N LEU A 338 20.72 32.57 -31.86
CA LEU A 338 19.72 33.38 -32.55
C LEU A 338 18.37 32.68 -32.35
N GLY A 339 17.61 33.13 -31.35
CA GLY A 339 16.45 32.39 -30.83
C GLY A 339 16.88 31.07 -30.16
N ARG A 340 16.39 29.94 -30.68
CA ARG A 340 16.70 28.57 -30.19
C ARG A 340 17.76 27.83 -31.02
N ILE A 341 18.47 28.55 -31.90
CA ILE A 341 19.47 27.99 -32.80
C ILE A 341 20.84 28.46 -32.35
N ALA A 342 21.72 27.51 -32.01
CA ALA A 342 23.12 27.80 -31.77
C ALA A 342 23.78 28.22 -33.08
N VAL A 343 24.35 29.42 -33.11
CA VAL A 343 25.13 29.94 -34.22
C VAL A 343 26.51 29.29 -34.15
N LYS A 344 26.93 28.63 -35.23
CA LYS A 344 28.31 28.18 -35.37
C LYS A 344 29.14 29.42 -35.69
N ASP A 345 30.25 29.65 -35.00
CA ASP A 345 31.18 30.72 -35.35
C ASP A 345 31.48 30.63 -36.84
N ALA A 346 30.97 31.62 -37.58
CA ALA A 346 31.21 31.73 -39.00
C ALA A 346 32.53 32.48 -39.13
N ALA A 347 33.53 31.84 -39.76
CA ALA A 347 34.45 32.60 -40.60
C ALA A 347 33.63 33.56 -41.48
N PRO A 348 34.12 34.78 -41.78
CA PRO A 348 33.31 35.85 -42.36
C PRO A 348 32.55 35.35 -43.60
N GLY A 349 31.24 35.21 -43.45
CA GLY A 349 30.36 34.52 -44.40
C GLY A 349 28.95 34.34 -43.83
N PRO A 350 27.95 34.03 -44.67
CA PRO A 350 26.54 33.98 -44.26
C PRO A 350 26.32 32.94 -43.15
N LEU A 351 25.55 33.33 -42.13
CA LEU A 351 25.16 32.51 -40.98
C LEU A 351 24.57 31.18 -41.46
N ARG A 352 25.26 30.07 -41.20
CA ARG A 352 24.75 28.72 -41.49
C ARG A 352 24.06 28.17 -40.24
N PRO A 353 22.82 27.66 -40.32
CA PRO A 353 22.12 27.07 -39.18
C PRO A 353 22.90 25.83 -38.70
N GLY A 354 23.41 25.89 -37.46
CA GLY A 354 24.27 24.85 -36.89
C GLY A 354 23.51 23.69 -36.26
N PHE A 355 22.31 23.95 -35.72
CA PHE A 355 21.43 22.93 -35.12
C PHE A 355 20.08 23.57 -34.74
N CYS A 356 18.96 22.89 -34.95
CA CYS A 356 17.65 23.32 -34.46
C CYS A 356 17.29 22.54 -33.18
N LEU A 357 17.08 23.22 -32.06
CA LEU A 357 16.37 22.67 -30.91
C LEU A 357 14.87 22.59 -31.26
N ARG A 358 14.50 21.65 -32.15
CA ARG A 358 13.09 21.43 -32.51
C ARG A 358 12.41 20.60 -31.41
N ARG A 359 11.25 21.07 -30.95
CA ARG A 359 10.18 20.17 -30.49
C ARG A 359 9.85 19.26 -31.68
N MET A 360 10.03 17.96 -31.52
CA MET A 360 9.26 16.98 -32.28
C MET A 360 8.12 16.54 -31.38
#